data_AF-A0A1Y2GWV6-F1
#
_entry.id   AF-A0A1Y2GWV6-F1
#
_cell.length_a   1.000
_cell.length_b   1.000
_cell.length_c   1.000
_cell.angle_alpha   90.00
_cell.angle_beta   90.00
_cell.angle_gamma   90.00
#
_symmetry.space_group_name_H-M   'P 1'
#
loop_
_entity.id
_entity.type
_entity.pdbx_description
1 polymer ?
#
loop_
_entity_poly.entity_id
_entity_poly.type
_entity_poly.pdbx_seq_one_letter_code
_entity_poly.pdbx_strand_id
1 'polypeptide(L)'
;MTSIPVIDFSLFTSDPKECAQQIYEASRNVGFFYLKNHGVSQDSINRMFKCSKRFFQGPLQSKNRYLMKDNIFGYAPVKSESLDPESQSRGDLKESFDIIKHWGRCEPINYFAQSDTMEQKRIEAFYKKDVGGLEIQASRTHKDVPWIPAPVIPGAILVNIGDHLQMWTNGLLKSTKHRVTYDPQQHYRSRYSIACFMNANDDIRLDPIPSPLITQEMRAEAVEYEEGRNMTAAEYVSWRIKRSL
;
A
#
# COMPACT_ATOMS: atom_id res chain seq x y z
N MET A 1 2.75 24.54 -4.02
CA MET A 1 3.06 23.31 -3.26
C MET A 1 2.18 22.21 -3.81
N THR A 2 2.76 21.12 -4.30
CA THR A 2 1.98 19.96 -4.73
C THR A 2 1.48 19.22 -3.49
N SER A 3 0.17 19.14 -3.31
CA SER A 3 -0.47 18.39 -2.22
C SER A 3 -1.20 17.17 -2.78
N ILE A 4 -1.32 16.10 -1.98
CA ILE A 4 -2.10 14.92 -2.36
C ILE A 4 -3.60 15.28 -2.34
N PRO A 5 -4.35 15.13 -3.45
CA PRO A 5 -5.78 15.46 -3.49
C PRO A 5 -6.60 14.66 -2.49
N VAL A 6 -7.67 15.27 -1.96
CA VAL A 6 -8.68 14.59 -1.14
C VAL A 6 -9.99 14.60 -1.91
N ILE A 7 -10.50 13.41 -2.21
CA ILE A 7 -11.68 13.19 -3.04
C ILE A 7 -12.82 12.70 -2.15
N ASP A 8 -13.98 13.33 -2.26
CA ASP A 8 -15.21 12.87 -1.61
C ASP A 8 -15.85 11.76 -2.44
N PHE A 9 -15.75 10.52 -1.97
CA PHE A 9 -16.25 9.36 -2.70
C PHE A 9 -17.79 9.24 -2.65
N SER A 10 -18.49 10.04 -1.84
CA SER A 10 -19.96 10.09 -1.92
C SER A 10 -20.44 10.59 -3.29
N LEU A 11 -19.60 11.36 -4.00
CA LEU A 11 -19.82 11.76 -5.39
C LEU A 11 -19.96 10.58 -6.34
N PHE A 12 -19.40 9.41 -6.03
CA PHE A 12 -19.58 8.21 -6.84
C PHE A 12 -21.07 7.86 -7.04
N THR A 13 -21.93 8.22 -6.07
CA THR A 13 -23.38 8.01 -6.18
C THR A 13 -24.13 9.25 -6.68
N SER A 14 -23.75 10.45 -6.25
CA SER A 14 -24.48 11.69 -6.61
C SER A 14 -24.05 12.31 -7.94
N ASP A 15 -22.76 12.28 -8.26
CA ASP A 15 -22.18 12.72 -9.54
C ASP A 15 -20.98 11.84 -9.94
N PRO A 16 -21.24 10.65 -10.52
CA PRO A 16 -20.18 9.70 -10.85
C PRO A 16 -19.16 10.24 -11.86
N LYS A 17 -19.55 11.20 -12.70
CA LYS A 17 -18.66 11.77 -13.72
C LYS A 17 -17.63 12.68 -13.07
N GLU A 18 -18.06 13.56 -12.18
CA GLU A 18 -17.17 14.43 -11.42
C GLU A 18 -16.23 13.59 -10.53
N CYS A 19 -16.76 12.58 -9.84
CA CYS A 19 -15.95 11.67 -9.05
C CYS A 19 -14.86 10.99 -9.89
N ALA A 20 -15.21 10.49 -11.08
CA ALA A 20 -14.27 9.84 -11.98
C ALA A 20 -13.21 10.82 -12.51
N GLN A 21 -13.59 12.05 -12.84
CA GLN A 21 -12.68 13.09 -13.30
C GLN A 21 -11.63 13.44 -12.24
N GLN A 22 -12.03 13.62 -10.98
CA GLN A 22 -11.10 13.90 -9.87
C GLN A 22 -10.12 12.74 -9.64
N ILE A 23 -10.61 11.50 -9.67
CA ILE A 23 -9.75 10.31 -9.54
C ILE A 23 -8.77 10.24 -10.71
N TYR A 24 -9.24 10.47 -11.93
CA TYR A 24 -8.40 10.47 -13.13
C TYR A 24 -7.29 11.52 -13.05
N GLU A 25 -7.61 12.76 -12.68
CA GLU A 25 -6.63 13.83 -12.56
C GLU A 25 -5.61 13.56 -11.46
N ALA A 26 -6.04 13.08 -10.30
CA ALA A 26 -5.12 12.74 -9.21
C ALA A 26 -4.19 11.58 -9.61
N SER A 27 -4.73 10.55 -10.26
CA SER A 27 -3.98 9.38 -10.74
C SER A 27 -2.97 9.75 -11.83
N ARG A 28 -3.35 10.67 -12.73
CA ARG A 28 -2.50 11.17 -13.82
C ARG A 28 -1.45 12.16 -13.34
N ASN A 29 -1.74 13.00 -12.35
CA ASN A 29 -0.85 14.10 -11.96
C ASN A 29 0.05 13.71 -10.80
N VAL A 30 -0.50 13.04 -9.79
CA VAL A 30 0.17 12.73 -8.51
C VAL A 30 0.42 11.23 -8.33
N GLY A 31 -0.46 10.36 -8.85
CA GLY A 31 -0.42 8.91 -8.62
C GLY A 31 -0.89 8.47 -7.24
N PHE A 32 -1.31 9.43 -6.39
CA PHE A 32 -1.86 9.24 -5.06
C PHE A 32 -3.06 10.17 -4.85
N PHE A 33 -4.03 9.73 -4.05
CA PHE A 33 -5.14 10.54 -3.54
C PHE A 33 -5.73 9.95 -2.26
N TYR A 34 -6.36 10.78 -1.44
CA TYR A 34 -7.18 10.33 -0.33
C TYR A 34 -8.64 10.19 -0.78
N LEU A 35 -9.30 9.12 -0.35
CA LEU A 35 -10.76 8.98 -0.43
C LEU A 35 -11.37 9.24 0.94
N LYS A 36 -12.33 10.16 1.01
CA LYS A 36 -13.24 10.34 2.15
C LYS A 36 -14.63 9.82 1.80
N ASN A 37 -15.45 9.58 2.83
CA ASN A 37 -16.83 9.11 2.66
C ASN A 37 -16.92 7.84 1.79
N HIS A 38 -15.90 6.99 1.87
CA HIS A 38 -15.71 5.79 1.04
C HIS A 38 -16.65 4.63 1.40
N GLY A 39 -17.53 4.79 2.40
CA GLY A 39 -18.54 3.79 2.79
C GLY A 39 -18.02 2.59 3.59
N VAL A 40 -16.71 2.43 3.75
CA VAL A 40 -16.15 1.37 4.62
C VAL A 40 -16.39 1.75 6.07
N SER A 41 -17.06 0.87 6.81
CA SER A 41 -17.37 1.09 8.23
C SER A 41 -16.10 1.31 9.05
N GLN A 42 -16.11 2.37 9.86
CA GLN A 42 -15.04 2.66 10.81
C GLN A 42 -14.84 1.52 11.82
N ASP A 43 -15.90 0.78 12.18
CA ASP A 43 -15.80 -0.37 13.07
C ASP A 43 -15.03 -1.52 12.43
N SER A 44 -15.19 -1.74 11.12
CA SER A 44 -14.38 -2.73 10.40
C SER A 44 -12.91 -2.31 10.37
N ILE A 45 -12.60 -1.05 10.08
CA ILE A 45 -11.24 -0.51 10.11
C ILE A 45 -10.63 -0.68 11.52
N ASN A 46 -11.34 -0.26 12.55
CA ASN A 46 -10.92 -0.37 13.95
C ASN A 46 -10.65 -1.82 14.35
N ARG A 47 -11.52 -2.76 13.95
CA ARG A 47 -11.32 -4.20 14.19
C ARG A 47 -10.07 -4.73 13.51
N MET A 48 -9.80 -4.35 12.25
CA MET A 48 -8.58 -4.78 11.55
C MET A 48 -7.32 -4.29 12.27
N PHE A 49 -7.25 -3.01 12.64
CA PHE A 49 -6.11 -2.49 13.41
C PHE A 49 -6.00 -3.12 14.79
N LYS A 50 -7.11 -3.41 15.47
CA LYS A 50 -7.10 -4.12 16.76
C LYS A 50 -6.51 -5.53 16.61
N CYS A 51 -6.89 -6.27 15.56
CA CYS A 51 -6.34 -7.58 15.26
C CYS A 51 -4.84 -7.52 14.94
N SER A 52 -4.43 -6.59 14.08
CA SER A 52 -3.03 -6.35 13.72
C SER A 52 -2.17 -6.07 14.96
N LYS A 53 -2.59 -5.10 15.79
CA LYS A 53 -1.88 -4.75 17.03
C LYS A 53 -1.72 -5.94 17.96
N ARG A 54 -2.81 -6.68 18.20
CA ARG A 54 -2.79 -7.86 19.07
C ARG A 54 -1.81 -8.92 18.58
N PHE A 55 -1.70 -9.13 17.27
CA PHE A 55 -0.74 -10.07 16.70
C PHE A 55 0.71 -9.61 16.94
N PHE A 56 1.04 -8.37 16.55
CA PHE A 56 2.43 -7.88 16.60
C PHE A 56 2.96 -7.66 18.02
N GLN A 57 2.08 -7.36 18.98
CA GLN A 57 2.39 -7.28 20.41
C GLN A 57 2.56 -8.65 21.08
N GLY A 58 2.15 -9.73 20.41
CA GLY A 58 2.28 -11.09 20.93
C GLY A 58 3.74 -11.56 20.99
N PRO A 59 4.01 -12.66 21.72
CA PRO A 59 5.36 -13.22 21.82
C PRO A 59 5.94 -13.61 20.45
N LEU A 60 7.24 -13.36 20.25
CA LEU A 60 7.93 -13.69 19.00
C LEU A 60 7.76 -15.17 18.60
N GLN A 61 7.77 -16.09 19.56
CA GLN A 61 7.53 -17.52 19.30
C GLN A 61 6.15 -17.76 18.66
N SER A 62 5.13 -17.01 19.06
CA SER A 62 3.79 -17.12 18.48
C SER A 62 3.75 -16.59 17.04
N LYS A 63 4.46 -15.50 16.75
CA LYS A 63 4.59 -14.92 15.41
C LYS A 63 5.38 -15.83 14.46
N ASN A 64 6.47 -16.41 14.95
CA ASN A 64 7.34 -17.32 14.19
C ASN A 64 6.65 -18.61 13.72
N ARG A 65 5.49 -18.99 14.30
CA ARG A 65 4.68 -20.10 13.77
C ARG A 65 4.15 -19.83 12.36
N TYR A 66 4.09 -18.56 11.97
CA TYR A 66 3.61 -18.12 10.66
C TYR A 66 4.74 -17.54 9.81
N LEU A 67 6.01 -17.79 10.16
CA LEU A 67 7.16 -17.21 9.46
C LEU A 67 7.08 -17.47 7.96
N MET A 68 7.23 -16.42 7.15
CA MET A 68 7.44 -16.52 5.71
C MET A 68 8.73 -17.29 5.45
N LYS A 69 8.59 -18.47 4.84
CA LYS A 69 9.70 -19.31 4.38
C LYS A 69 9.76 -19.23 2.86
N ASP A 70 9.25 -20.26 2.18
CA ASP A 70 9.23 -20.36 0.73
C ASP A 70 7.94 -19.79 0.10
N ASN A 71 7.04 -19.23 0.91
CA ASN A 71 5.76 -18.66 0.49
C ASN A 71 5.78 -17.14 0.61
N ILE A 72 4.97 -16.48 -0.23
CA ILE A 72 4.79 -15.03 -0.24
C ILE A 72 3.70 -14.52 0.74
N PHE A 73 3.35 -15.32 1.75
CA PHE A 73 2.37 -14.96 2.78
C PHE A 73 2.81 -15.44 4.17
N GLY A 74 2.34 -14.75 5.22
CA GLY A 74 2.71 -15.01 6.61
C GLY A 74 3.49 -13.86 7.23
N TYR A 75 4.21 -14.14 8.31
CA TYR A 75 4.95 -13.18 9.12
C TYR A 75 6.38 -12.95 8.58
N ALA A 76 6.72 -11.69 8.31
CA ALA A 76 8.07 -11.24 7.98
C ALA A 76 8.68 -10.45 9.15
N PRO A 77 9.81 -10.92 9.75
CA PRO A 77 10.46 -10.24 10.87
C PRO A 77 11.10 -8.90 10.51
N VAL A 78 11.46 -8.13 11.54
CA VAL A 78 12.25 -6.90 11.36
C VAL A 78 13.53 -7.15 10.56
N LYS A 79 13.76 -6.33 9.53
CA LYS A 79 14.87 -6.39 8.58
C LYS A 79 14.91 -7.63 7.68
N SER A 80 13.82 -8.40 7.57
CA SER A 80 13.77 -9.52 6.61
C SER A 80 13.51 -9.10 5.18
N GLU A 81 13.10 -7.85 4.95
CA GLU A 81 12.81 -7.28 3.62
C GLU A 81 13.59 -5.98 3.42
N SER A 82 13.90 -5.64 2.16
CA SER A 82 14.54 -4.38 1.79
C SER A 82 13.88 -3.82 0.52
N LEU A 83 12.86 -2.98 0.69
CA LEU A 83 12.10 -2.44 -0.45
C LEU A 83 12.84 -1.32 -1.20
N ASP A 84 13.88 -0.74 -0.60
CA ASP A 84 14.79 0.23 -1.20
C ASP A 84 16.25 -0.10 -0.81
N PRO A 85 16.88 -1.11 -1.45
CA PRO A 85 18.22 -1.56 -1.08
C PRO A 85 19.31 -0.52 -1.32
N GLU A 86 19.06 0.46 -2.21
CA GLU A 86 20.00 1.56 -2.46
C GLU A 86 20.09 2.52 -1.27
N SER A 87 18.96 2.81 -0.61
CA SER A 87 18.93 3.68 0.56
C SER A 87 18.94 2.95 1.91
N GLN A 88 18.56 1.67 1.95
CA GLN A 88 18.40 0.87 3.18
C GLN A 88 19.04 -0.53 3.10
N SER A 89 20.34 -0.58 2.86
CA SER A 89 21.13 -1.84 2.75
C SER A 89 21.12 -2.78 3.97
N ARG A 90 20.51 -2.39 5.10
CA ARG A 90 20.43 -3.19 6.34
C ARG A 90 19.03 -3.76 6.60
N GLY A 91 18.13 -3.66 5.63
CA GLY A 91 16.73 -4.09 5.72
C GLY A 91 15.82 -3.09 6.44
N ASP A 92 14.53 -3.16 6.12
CA ASP A 92 13.51 -2.26 6.63
C ASP A 92 13.32 -2.44 8.15
N LEU A 93 13.22 -1.33 8.90
CA LEU A 93 12.86 -1.34 10.33
C LEU A 93 11.35 -1.54 10.55
N LYS A 94 10.80 -2.60 9.97
CA LYS A 94 9.38 -2.97 10.04
C LYS A 94 9.24 -4.48 10.21
N GLU A 95 8.16 -4.92 10.86
CA GLU A 95 7.67 -6.29 10.74
C GLU A 95 6.33 -6.29 10.00
N SER A 96 6.02 -7.34 9.24
CA SER A 96 4.80 -7.44 8.42
C SER A 96 4.11 -8.79 8.58
N PHE A 97 2.84 -8.84 8.16
CA PHE A 97 2.08 -10.08 8.06
C PHE A 97 1.22 -10.02 6.79
N ASP A 98 1.55 -10.86 5.83
CA ASP A 98 0.94 -10.85 4.51
C ASP A 98 -0.14 -11.92 4.40
N ILE A 99 -1.31 -11.52 3.89
CA ILE A 99 -2.47 -12.38 3.72
C ILE A 99 -2.83 -12.38 2.24
N ILE A 100 -2.84 -13.57 1.62
CA ILE A 100 -3.21 -13.75 0.21
C ILE A 100 -4.47 -14.63 0.13
N LYS A 101 -5.37 -14.30 -0.78
CA LYS A 101 -6.59 -15.07 -1.03
C LYS A 101 -6.24 -16.35 -1.80
N HIS A 102 -6.06 -17.46 -1.09
CA HIS A 102 -6.06 -18.79 -1.72
C HIS A 102 -7.51 -19.23 -2.00
N TRP A 103 -7.88 -19.37 -3.28
CA TRP A 103 -9.04 -20.17 -3.69
C TRP A 103 -8.73 -21.65 -3.39
N GLY A 104 -9.13 -22.16 -2.23
CA GLY A 104 -9.16 -23.62 -2.01
C GLY A 104 -8.95 -24.15 -0.59
N ARG A 105 -8.30 -23.43 0.33
CA ARG A 105 -8.18 -23.86 1.73
C ARG A 105 -8.08 -22.67 2.68
N CYS A 106 -9.21 -22.19 3.17
CA CYS A 106 -9.23 -21.50 4.45
C CYS A 106 -9.20 -22.58 5.53
N GLU A 107 -8.03 -22.95 6.05
CA GLU A 107 -8.04 -23.57 7.36
C GLU A 107 -8.53 -22.53 8.39
N PRO A 108 -9.44 -22.88 9.30
CA PRO A 108 -9.93 -21.95 10.29
C PRO A 108 -8.77 -21.49 11.17
N ILE A 109 -8.42 -20.20 11.05
CA ILE A 109 -7.44 -19.58 11.94
C ILE A 109 -8.11 -19.45 13.32
N ASN A 110 -7.68 -20.28 14.27
CA ASN A 110 -8.10 -20.15 15.66
C ASN A 110 -7.65 -18.80 16.21
N TYR A 111 -8.60 -17.89 16.43
CA TYR A 111 -8.36 -16.62 17.10
C TYR A 111 -7.90 -16.86 18.54
N PHE A 112 -6.71 -16.39 18.88
CA PHE A 112 -6.23 -16.39 20.28
C PHE A 112 -7.18 -15.57 21.17
N ALA A 113 -7.39 -16.11 22.37
CA ALA A 113 -8.35 -15.66 23.37
C ALA A 113 -8.15 -14.20 23.84
N GLN A 114 -9.24 -13.63 24.34
CA GLN A 114 -9.34 -12.29 24.93
C GLN A 114 -8.42 -12.15 26.15
N SER A 115 -7.60 -11.10 26.19
CA SER A 115 -7.01 -10.59 27.45
C SER A 115 -7.65 -9.25 27.83
N ASP A 116 -7.51 -8.94 29.12
CA ASP A 116 -8.31 -8.07 29.98
C ASP A 116 -8.70 -6.67 29.45
N THR A 117 -9.90 -6.20 29.81
CA THR A 117 -10.56 -5.00 29.25
C THR A 117 -9.93 -3.68 29.68
N MET A 118 -9.18 -3.65 30.79
CA MET A 118 -8.57 -2.45 31.34
C MET A 118 -7.25 -2.07 30.64
N GLU A 119 -6.42 -3.07 30.29
CA GLU A 119 -5.22 -2.84 29.47
C GLU A 119 -5.59 -2.40 28.06
N GLN A 120 -6.65 -2.98 27.47
CA GLN A 120 -7.16 -2.56 26.16
C GLN A 120 -7.51 -1.07 26.12
N LYS A 121 -8.13 -0.53 27.18
CA LYS A 121 -8.47 0.91 27.28
C LYS A 121 -7.25 1.83 27.41
N ARG A 122 -6.21 1.39 28.13
CA ARG A 122 -4.94 2.15 28.28
C ARG A 122 -4.12 2.15 26.98
N ILE A 123 -4.06 1.00 26.31
CA ILE A 123 -3.52 0.83 24.96
C ILE A 123 -4.27 1.77 24.01
N GLU A 124 -5.60 1.69 23.93
CA GLU A 124 -6.42 2.55 23.04
C GLU A 124 -6.17 4.05 23.24
N ALA A 125 -5.97 4.53 24.47
CA ALA A 125 -5.68 5.94 24.75
C ALA A 125 -4.27 6.40 24.32
N PHE A 126 -3.24 5.55 24.44
CA PHE A 126 -1.87 5.86 24.01
C PHE A 126 -1.76 5.93 22.47
N TYR A 127 -2.61 5.18 21.75
CA TYR A 127 -2.61 5.10 20.28
C TYR A 127 -3.58 6.05 19.57
N LYS A 128 -4.23 6.98 20.27
CA LYS A 128 -5.14 7.98 19.65
C LYS A 128 -4.47 9.00 18.72
N LYS A 129 -3.15 8.94 18.53
CA LYS A 129 -2.45 9.78 17.56
C LYS A 129 -1.91 8.92 16.43
N ASP A 130 -2.49 9.10 15.25
CA ASP A 130 -1.96 8.57 14.01
C ASP A 130 -0.52 9.05 13.82
N VAL A 131 0.38 8.11 13.48
CA VAL A 131 1.80 8.38 13.25
C VAL A 131 2.01 8.47 11.74
N GLY A 132 2.45 9.64 11.26
CA GLY A 132 2.81 9.89 9.87
C GLY A 132 4.11 9.20 9.45
N GLY A 133 4.75 9.72 8.41
CA GLY A 133 6.06 9.23 7.93
C GLY A 133 6.03 8.66 6.52
N LEU A 134 4.86 8.48 5.91
CA LEU A 134 4.81 8.19 4.47
C LEU A 134 5.11 9.47 3.68
N GLU A 135 5.97 9.36 2.68
CA GLU A 135 6.30 10.43 1.72
C GLU A 135 6.19 9.90 0.30
N ILE A 136 5.83 10.77 -0.64
CA ILE A 136 5.73 10.45 -2.07
C ILE A 136 6.62 11.36 -2.90
N GLN A 137 6.97 10.91 -4.10
CA GLN A 137 7.74 11.68 -5.06
C GLN A 137 6.93 11.86 -6.35
N ALA A 138 6.06 12.87 -6.39
CA ALA A 138 5.11 13.12 -7.47
C ALA A 138 5.79 13.66 -8.77
N SER A 139 6.53 12.79 -9.47
CA SER A 139 7.16 13.07 -10.77
C SER A 139 6.98 11.90 -11.74
N ARG A 140 6.97 12.21 -13.04
CA ARG A 140 6.97 11.22 -14.13
C ARG A 140 8.32 10.54 -14.31
N THR A 141 9.40 11.28 -14.09
CA THR A 141 10.76 10.83 -14.36
C THR A 141 11.48 10.36 -13.09
N HIS A 142 10.85 10.53 -11.92
CA HIS A 142 11.43 10.27 -10.60
C HIS A 142 12.76 11.00 -10.31
N LYS A 143 13.14 11.97 -11.13
CA LYS A 143 14.37 12.77 -10.98
C LYS A 143 14.06 14.14 -10.42
N ASP A 144 14.90 14.57 -9.47
CA ASP A 144 15.04 15.96 -8.98
C ASP A 144 13.76 16.65 -8.49
N VAL A 145 12.79 15.89 -7.97
CA VAL A 145 11.63 16.47 -7.27
C VAL A 145 11.66 16.16 -5.76
N PRO A 146 11.20 17.09 -4.91
CA PRO A 146 11.19 16.90 -3.47
C PRO A 146 10.19 15.81 -3.03
N TRP A 147 10.52 15.15 -1.93
CA TRP A 147 9.59 14.27 -1.22
C TRP A 147 8.48 15.09 -0.57
N ILE A 148 7.24 14.66 -0.77
CA ILE A 148 6.03 15.33 -0.26
C ILE A 148 5.43 14.45 0.84
N PRO A 149 5.20 14.97 2.06
CA PRO A 149 4.54 14.21 3.11
C PRO A 149 3.12 13.79 2.75
N ALA A 150 2.78 12.55 3.10
CA ALA A 150 1.41 12.01 3.07
C ALA A 150 0.88 11.92 4.51
N PRO A 151 0.29 13.00 5.04
CA PRO A 151 -0.18 13.04 6.43
C PRO A 151 -1.40 12.15 6.63
N VAL A 152 -1.57 11.61 7.83
CA VAL A 152 -2.78 10.84 8.14
C VAL A 152 -3.98 11.79 8.23
N ILE A 153 -5.01 11.49 7.45
CA ILE A 153 -6.27 12.24 7.42
C ILE A 153 -7.36 11.37 8.08
N PRO A 154 -7.96 11.80 9.21
CA PRO A 154 -9.00 11.02 9.86
C PRO A 154 -10.17 10.69 8.93
N GLY A 155 -10.57 9.41 8.94
CA GLY A 155 -11.68 8.91 8.11
C GLY A 155 -11.38 8.86 6.62
N ALA A 156 -10.12 9.00 6.20
CA ALA A 156 -9.72 8.88 4.80
C ALA A 156 -8.86 7.63 4.57
N ILE A 157 -8.96 7.07 3.37
CA ILE A 157 -8.08 6.01 2.89
C ILE A 157 -7.14 6.64 1.85
N LEU A 158 -5.84 6.43 2.00
CA LEU A 158 -4.87 6.80 0.97
C LEU A 158 -4.82 5.70 -0.09
N VAL A 159 -4.96 6.10 -1.36
CA VAL A 159 -4.95 5.22 -2.52
C VAL A 159 -3.82 5.65 -3.44
N ASN A 160 -3.11 4.69 -4.01
CA ASN A 160 -2.12 4.93 -5.04
C ASN A 160 -2.31 4.01 -6.24
N ILE A 161 -1.84 4.48 -7.38
CA ILE A 161 -1.75 3.66 -8.59
C ILE A 161 -0.52 2.77 -8.47
N GLY A 162 -0.70 1.49 -8.83
CA GLY A 162 0.38 0.50 -8.89
C GLY A 162 0.84 0.23 -10.31
N ASP A 163 1.91 -0.56 -10.42
CA ASP A 163 2.61 -0.80 -11.68
C ASP A 163 1.72 -1.42 -12.76
N HIS A 164 0.81 -2.34 -12.41
CA HIS A 164 -0.11 -2.96 -13.39
C HIS A 164 -0.99 -1.93 -14.10
N LEU A 165 -1.58 -0.99 -13.34
CA LEU A 165 -2.41 0.08 -13.91
C LEU A 165 -1.56 1.06 -14.73
N GLN A 166 -0.33 1.35 -14.31
CA GLN A 166 0.59 2.16 -15.10
C GLN A 166 0.91 1.49 -16.45
N MET A 167 1.19 0.19 -16.45
CA MET A 167 1.48 -0.59 -17.65
C MET A 167 0.28 -0.65 -18.59
N TRP A 168 -0.90 -1.03 -18.09
CA TRP A 168 -2.14 -1.05 -18.88
C TRP A 168 -2.48 0.32 -19.47
N THR A 169 -2.16 1.41 -18.78
CA THR A 169 -2.46 2.76 -19.27
C THR A 169 -1.29 3.42 -20.00
N ASN A 170 -0.23 2.65 -20.31
CA ASN A 170 0.97 3.11 -21.02
C ASN A 170 1.60 4.37 -20.39
N GLY A 171 1.59 4.48 -19.06
CA GLY A 171 2.13 5.65 -18.35
C GLY A 171 1.15 6.84 -18.20
N LEU A 172 -0.09 6.72 -18.67
CA LEU A 172 -1.11 7.75 -18.47
C LEU A 172 -1.40 7.93 -16.96
N LEU A 173 -1.63 6.83 -16.25
CA LEU A 173 -1.76 6.80 -14.78
C LEU A 173 -0.43 6.41 -14.14
N LYS A 174 -0.05 7.09 -13.04
CA LYS A 174 1.32 7.05 -12.52
C LYS A 174 1.48 6.17 -11.27
N SER A 175 2.27 5.12 -11.37
CA SER A 175 2.85 4.45 -10.21
C SER A 175 3.93 5.33 -9.60
N THR A 176 3.64 5.90 -8.44
CA THR A 176 4.47 6.96 -7.85
C THR A 176 5.36 6.40 -6.75
N LYS A 177 6.66 6.71 -6.80
CA LYS A 177 7.62 6.34 -5.75
C LYS A 177 7.18 6.89 -4.41
N HIS A 178 7.27 6.06 -3.39
CA HIS A 178 6.88 6.38 -2.03
C HIS A 178 7.80 5.66 -1.06
N ARG A 179 8.01 6.26 0.11
CA ARG A 179 8.84 5.70 1.17
C ARG A 179 8.22 5.97 2.52
N VAL A 180 8.59 5.17 3.51
CA VAL A 180 8.29 5.46 4.92
C VAL A 180 9.58 5.95 5.58
N THR A 181 9.55 7.18 6.07
CA THR A 181 10.62 7.76 6.87
C THR A 181 10.34 7.57 8.35
N TYR A 182 11.43 7.56 9.12
CA TYR A 182 11.39 7.50 10.56
C TYR A 182 11.63 8.90 11.13
N ASP A 183 10.72 9.36 11.98
CA ASP A 183 10.90 10.58 12.76
C ASP A 183 11.54 10.22 14.12
N PRO A 184 12.81 10.62 14.37
CA PRO A 184 13.48 10.35 15.63
C PRO A 184 12.77 10.95 16.84
N GLN A 185 11.97 12.01 16.67
CA GLN A 185 11.19 12.60 17.75
C GLN A 185 10.00 11.72 18.16
N GLN A 186 9.68 10.69 17.37
CA GLN A 186 8.59 9.76 17.62
C GLN A 186 9.07 8.33 17.90
N HIS A 187 10.35 8.16 18.27
CA HIS A 187 10.98 6.86 18.54
C HIS A 187 10.26 5.98 19.56
N TYR A 188 9.51 6.59 20.49
CA TYR A 188 8.72 5.90 21.52
C TYR A 188 7.33 5.46 21.04
N ARG A 189 7.00 5.63 19.76
CA ARG A 189 5.70 5.27 19.18
C ARG A 189 5.86 4.25 18.06
N SER A 190 5.04 3.20 18.12
CA SER A 190 4.86 2.28 17.00
C SER A 190 3.88 2.86 15.99
N ARG A 191 4.24 2.81 14.70
CA ARG A 191 3.34 3.10 13.58
C ARG A 191 2.74 1.80 13.06
N TYR A 192 1.43 1.76 12.90
CA TYR A 192 0.73 0.65 12.25
C TYR A 192 0.12 1.13 10.94
N SER A 193 0.27 0.34 9.88
CA SER A 193 -0.40 0.55 8.61
C SER A 193 -0.91 -0.78 8.07
N ILE A 194 -2.00 -0.73 7.30
CA ILE A 194 -2.52 -1.87 6.56
C ILE A 194 -2.54 -1.45 5.10
N ALA A 195 -1.79 -2.17 4.26
CA ALA A 195 -1.79 -1.99 2.82
C ALA A 195 -2.64 -3.10 2.19
N CYS A 196 -3.55 -2.72 1.29
CA CYS A 196 -4.34 -3.67 0.52
C CYS A 196 -3.92 -3.55 -0.95
N PHE A 197 -3.30 -4.59 -1.47
CA PHE A 197 -2.85 -4.63 -2.86
C PHE A 197 -3.93 -5.29 -3.72
N MET A 198 -4.41 -4.55 -4.72
CA MET A 198 -5.36 -5.04 -5.72
C MET A 198 -4.57 -5.35 -6.99
N ASN A 199 -4.45 -6.64 -7.31
CA ASN A 199 -3.74 -7.10 -8.50
C ASN A 199 -4.71 -7.50 -9.61
N ALA A 200 -4.21 -7.49 -10.84
CA ALA A 200 -4.85 -8.18 -11.96
C ALA A 200 -4.87 -9.68 -11.71
N ASN A 201 -5.74 -10.41 -12.40
CA ASN A 201 -5.71 -11.87 -12.38
C ASN A 201 -4.37 -12.37 -12.94
N ASP A 202 -3.87 -13.46 -12.35
CA ASP A 202 -2.52 -13.98 -12.53
C ASP A 202 -2.10 -14.21 -13.99
N ASP A 203 -3.03 -14.65 -14.83
CA ASP A 203 -2.84 -15.02 -16.23
C ASP A 203 -2.91 -13.83 -17.21
N ILE A 204 -3.33 -12.65 -16.73
CA ILE A 204 -3.53 -11.48 -17.58
C ILE A 204 -2.20 -10.83 -17.93
N ARG A 205 -2.00 -10.58 -19.23
CA ARG A 205 -0.86 -9.81 -19.73
C ARG A 205 -0.98 -8.34 -19.37
N LEU A 206 0.14 -7.73 -19.00
CA LEU A 206 0.23 -6.30 -18.67
C LEU A 206 0.54 -5.43 -19.90
N ASP A 207 -0.13 -5.72 -21.02
CA ASP A 207 -0.01 -4.96 -22.27
C ASP A 207 -0.96 -3.73 -22.24
N PRO A 208 -0.59 -2.58 -22.87
CA PRO A 208 -1.46 -1.42 -22.91
C PRO A 208 -2.86 -1.71 -23.45
N ILE A 209 -3.90 -1.24 -22.76
CA ILE A 209 -5.28 -1.44 -23.17
C ILE A 209 -5.64 -0.54 -24.36
N PRO A 210 -6.48 -1.00 -25.31
CA PRO A 210 -6.94 -0.15 -26.40
C PRO A 210 -7.79 1.01 -25.88
N SER A 211 -7.33 2.24 -26.07
CA SER A 211 -8.08 3.45 -25.72
C SER A 211 -7.60 4.66 -26.52
N PRO A 212 -8.50 5.57 -26.95
CA PRO A 212 -8.10 6.82 -27.59
C PRO A 212 -7.33 7.76 -26.64
N LEU A 213 -7.39 7.53 -25.32
CA LEU A 213 -6.66 8.32 -24.33
C LEU A 213 -5.21 7.84 -24.12
N ILE A 214 -4.88 6.64 -24.59
CA ILE A 214 -3.58 6.00 -24.38
C ILE A 214 -2.75 6.19 -25.64
N THR A 215 -1.80 7.13 -25.61
CA THR A 215 -0.94 7.47 -26.74
C THR A 215 0.44 6.82 -26.61
N GLN A 216 1.18 6.72 -27.72
CA GLN A 216 2.54 6.16 -27.71
C GLN A 216 3.56 7.09 -27.01
N GLU A 217 3.33 8.40 -26.98
CA GLU A 217 4.25 9.38 -26.38
C GLU A 217 4.42 9.19 -24.87
N MET A 218 3.34 8.85 -24.16
CA MET A 218 3.36 8.61 -22.70
C MET A 218 4.28 7.45 -22.31
N ARG A 219 4.54 6.53 -23.24
CA ARG A 219 5.43 5.38 -23.07
C ARG A 219 6.89 5.77 -22.88
N ALA A 220 7.34 6.85 -23.53
CA ALA A 220 8.74 7.27 -23.52
C ALA A 220 9.18 7.79 -22.13
N GLU A 221 8.23 8.18 -21.28
CA GLU A 221 8.47 8.68 -19.94
C GLU A 221 8.43 7.57 -18.87
N ALA A 222 7.84 6.41 -19.17
CA ALA A 222 7.64 5.28 -18.24
C ALA A 222 8.74 4.20 -18.31
N VAL A 223 9.99 4.63 -18.53
CA VAL A 223 11.14 3.78 -18.89
C VAL A 223 11.46 2.68 -17.86
N GLU A 224 11.15 2.90 -16.57
CA GLU A 224 11.54 1.99 -15.47
C GLU A 224 10.96 0.56 -15.59
N TYR A 225 9.97 0.33 -16.46
CA TYR A 225 9.22 -0.92 -16.52
C TYR A 225 9.31 -1.66 -17.87
N GLU A 226 10.26 -1.29 -18.73
CA GLU A 226 10.50 -2.01 -19.98
C GLU A 226 10.83 -3.50 -19.76
N GLU A 227 11.52 -3.83 -18.67
CA GLU A 227 11.93 -5.21 -18.34
C GLU A 227 10.76 -6.11 -17.94
N GLY A 228 9.68 -5.52 -17.40
CA GLY A 228 8.45 -6.26 -17.06
C GLY A 228 7.50 -6.45 -18.24
N ARG A 229 7.90 -6.00 -19.45
CA ARG A 229 7.06 -6.12 -20.65
C ARG A 229 6.80 -7.59 -20.97
N ASN A 230 5.63 -7.84 -21.56
CA ASN A 230 5.19 -9.15 -22.01
C ASN A 230 5.00 -10.21 -20.91
N MET A 231 5.11 -9.83 -19.64
CA MET A 231 4.80 -10.68 -18.51
C MET A 231 3.28 -10.70 -18.26
N THR A 232 2.81 -11.84 -17.80
CA THR A 232 1.55 -11.95 -17.06
C THR A 232 1.66 -11.24 -15.71
N ALA A 233 0.53 -10.94 -15.08
CA ALA A 233 0.48 -10.32 -13.76
C ALA A 233 1.25 -11.14 -12.71
N ALA A 234 1.13 -12.47 -12.71
CA ALA A 234 1.84 -13.33 -11.77
C ALA A 234 3.36 -13.36 -12.02
N GLU A 235 3.79 -13.40 -13.29
CA GLU A 235 5.21 -13.31 -13.65
C GLU A 235 5.79 -11.98 -13.21
N TYR A 236 5.08 -10.88 -13.43
CA TYR A 236 5.50 -9.55 -13.03
C TYR A 236 5.64 -9.41 -11.50
N VAL A 237 4.64 -9.86 -10.75
CA VAL A 237 4.68 -9.86 -9.27
C VAL A 237 5.86 -10.71 -8.78
N SER A 238 6.05 -11.90 -9.33
CA SER A 238 7.18 -12.79 -8.99
C SER A 238 8.52 -12.14 -9.31
N TRP A 239 8.61 -11.45 -10.45
CA TRP A 239 9.80 -10.70 -10.85
C TRP A 239 10.08 -9.51 -9.94
N ARG A 240 9.07 -8.74 -9.52
CA ARG A 240 9.21 -7.64 -8.57
C ARG A 240 9.68 -8.13 -7.20
N ILE A 241 9.03 -9.16 -6.65
CA ILE A 241 9.38 -9.71 -5.33
C ILE A 241 10.84 -10.17 -5.29
N LYS A 242 11.30 -10.89 -6.33
CA LYS A 242 12.71 -11.34 -6.44
C LYS A 242 13.75 -10.21 -6.46
N ARG A 243 13.34 -8.96 -6.73
CA ARG A 243 14.22 -7.77 -6.72
C ARG A 243 14.11 -6.96 -5.43
N SER A 244 13.11 -7.26 -4.60
CA SER A 244 12.84 -6.60 -3.32
C SER A 244 13.24 -7.45 -2.09
N LEU A 245 13.58 -8.72 -2.33
CA LEU A 245 14.24 -9.64 -1.39
C LEU A 245 15.74 -9.65 -1.65
#